data_AF-A0A1W9PJU9-F1
#
_entry.id   AF-A0A1W9PJU9-F1
#
_cell.length_a   1.000
_cell.length_b   1.000
_cell.length_c   1.000
_cell.angle_alpha   90.00
_cell.angle_beta   90.00
_cell.angle_gamma   90.00
#
_symmetry.space_group_name_H-M   'P 1'
#
loop_
_entity.id
_entity.type
_entity.pdbx_description
1 polymer ?
#
loop_
_entity_poly.entity_id
_entity_poly.type
_entity_poly.pdbx_seq_one_letter_code
_entity_poly.pdbx_strand_id
1 'polypeptide(L)'
;MEFFIDLDHILSVILRFLPPALLLERILEFISLLFESIGLFRGNAALIGRIASIKLLENPKQAQKNRLRKQVVLQTLGAIIGIILCWKSDLRIFYLLGFHQGQIADWIDIFLSGILISGGTEPIHSLITFLQNAKDQAKSTAAKLAEEERQRLGLAIVPETKEIPIEYNGGLYPDRPGHGLREHNPSYIVYHHTATHHDTSFDRIVAIERKERRTASGRRYSLDPSYHCVITGDAKYHNYCRWDSIGYHCKRGRKVSNGNSLGIALVGNFETDPKVRNNNADGKYGPKTPTEGQLDMAAQVIALWMLLYDIGLHNILPHRDVLKGHTVCPGSNFPHDLLKRKVSTIYEQWAKSPAAQQELAEFKKKEFIYV
;
A
#
# COMPACT_ATOMS: atom_id res chain seq x y z
N MET A 1 -25.46 -19.80 23.36
CA MET A 1 -25.06 -19.66 21.94
C MET A 1 -24.39 -18.30 21.84
N GLU A 2 -23.06 -18.25 22.02
CA GLU A 2 -22.32 -16.99 21.95
C GLU A 2 -22.20 -16.57 20.48
N PHE A 3 -22.82 -15.45 20.13
CA PHE A 3 -22.66 -14.83 18.81
C PHE A 3 -21.25 -14.23 18.74
N PHE A 4 -20.28 -15.02 18.26
CA PHE A 4 -19.01 -14.46 17.82
C PHE A 4 -19.24 -13.80 16.46
N ILE A 5 -19.46 -12.48 16.47
CA ILE A 5 -19.42 -11.68 15.25
C ILE A 5 -17.96 -11.61 14.83
N ASP A 6 -17.63 -12.25 13.71
CA ASP A 6 -16.29 -12.19 13.12
C ASP A 6 -15.96 -10.74 12.74
N LEU A 7 -14.75 -10.29 13.08
CA LEU A 7 -14.27 -8.95 12.78
C LEU A 7 -14.23 -8.68 11.27
N ASP A 8 -14.00 -9.72 10.46
CA ASP A 8 -14.07 -9.62 9.00
C ASP A 8 -15.50 -9.34 8.52
N HIS A 9 -16.50 -9.88 9.23
CA HIS A 9 -17.90 -9.54 8.99
C HIS A 9 -18.19 -8.07 9.33
N ILE A 10 -17.76 -7.60 10.50
CA ILE A 10 -17.90 -6.18 10.91
C ILE A 10 -17.28 -5.24 9.88
N LEU A 11 -16.06 -5.55 9.42
CA LEU A 11 -15.37 -4.76 8.41
C LEU A 11 -16.14 -4.73 7.08
N SER A 12 -16.66 -5.88 6.64
CA SER A 12 -17.47 -5.97 5.43
C SER A 12 -18.74 -5.14 5.51
N VAL A 13 -19.38 -5.07 6.68
CA VAL A 13 -20.57 -4.27 6.93
C VAL A 13 -20.23 -2.79 6.84
N ILE A 14 -19.17 -2.34 7.52
CA ILE A 14 -18.74 -0.93 7.50
C ILE A 14 -18.39 -0.46 6.08
N LEU A 15 -17.74 -1.31 5.27
CA LEU A 15 -17.40 -0.97 3.89
C LEU A 15 -18.64 -0.69 3.01
N ARG A 16 -19.81 -1.28 3.32
CA ARG A 16 -21.06 -1.00 2.59
C ARG A 16 -21.58 0.43 2.81
N PHE A 17 -21.16 1.09 3.89
CA PHE A 17 -21.54 2.48 4.19
C PHE A 17 -20.63 3.52 3.50
N LEU A 18 -19.49 3.11 2.94
CA LEU A 18 -18.54 4.02 2.32
C LEU A 18 -19.09 4.69 1.04
N PRO A 19 -19.68 3.97 0.06
CA PRO A 19 -20.26 4.60 -1.12
C PRO A 19 -21.38 5.63 -0.83
N PRO A 20 -22.38 5.35 0.03
CA PRO A 20 -23.42 6.34 0.33
C PRO A 20 -22.89 7.53 1.14
N ALA A 21 -21.88 7.34 2.01
CA ALA A 21 -21.22 8.44 2.71
C ALA A 21 -20.51 9.40 1.74
N LEU A 22 -19.76 8.84 0.77
CA LEU A 22 -19.11 9.63 -0.27
C LEU A 22 -20.12 10.38 -1.13
N LEU A 23 -21.23 9.73 -1.51
CA LEU A 23 -22.30 10.38 -2.28
C LEU A 23 -22.93 11.54 -1.50
N LEU A 24 -23.21 11.34 -0.22
CA LEU A 24 -23.78 12.36 0.65
C LEU A 24 -22.85 13.57 0.79
N GLU A 25 -21.54 13.32 0.95
CA GLU A 25 -20.54 14.38 1.00
C GLU A 25 -20.59 15.26 -0.27
N ARG A 26 -20.65 14.65 -1.46
CA ARG A 26 -20.79 15.39 -2.73
C ARG A 26 -22.09 16.18 -2.83
N ILE A 27 -23.19 15.64 -2.33
CA ILE A 27 -24.48 16.34 -2.30
C ILE A 27 -24.40 17.56 -1.37
N LEU A 28 -23.80 17.41 -0.18
CA LEU A 28 -23.65 18.51 0.77
C LEU A 28 -22.69 19.60 0.26
N GLU A 29 -21.61 19.23 -0.42
CA GLU A 29 -20.73 20.18 -1.12
C GLU A 29 -21.52 21.00 -2.16
N PHE A 30 -22.33 20.33 -2.99
CA PHE A 30 -23.17 20.99 -3.98
C PHE A 30 -24.19 21.94 -3.35
N ILE A 31 -24.89 21.51 -2.29
CA ILE A 31 -25.87 22.35 -1.58
C ILE A 31 -25.19 23.55 -0.90
N SER A 32 -24.01 23.34 -0.33
CA SER A 32 -23.19 24.41 0.25
C SER A 32 -22.86 25.48 -0.79
N LEU A 33 -22.42 25.07 -1.99
CA LEU A 33 -22.16 25.99 -3.11
C LEU A 33 -23.43 26.71 -3.58
N LEU A 34 -24.55 25.99 -3.67
CA LEU A 34 -25.84 26.56 -4.04
C LEU A 34 -26.28 27.64 -3.02
N PHE A 35 -26.20 27.35 -1.73
CA PHE A 35 -26.54 28.29 -0.66
C PHE A 35 -25.63 29.52 -0.62
N GLU A 36 -24.35 29.35 -0.97
CA GLU A 36 -23.44 30.49 -1.15
C GLU A 36 -23.82 31.34 -2.36
N SER A 37 -24.23 30.73 -3.47
CA SER A 37 -24.60 31.44 -4.69
C SER A 37 -25.85 32.32 -4.52
N ILE A 38 -26.82 31.87 -3.72
CA ILE A 38 -28.06 32.61 -3.42
C ILE A 38 -27.92 33.56 -2.21
N GLY A 39 -26.73 33.65 -1.60
CA GLY A 39 -26.46 34.57 -0.50
C GLY A 39 -27.04 34.17 0.87
N LEU A 40 -27.52 32.93 1.03
CA LEU A 40 -28.26 32.46 2.22
C LEU A 40 -27.50 32.68 3.54
N PHE A 41 -26.17 32.56 3.52
CA PHE A 41 -25.34 32.66 4.73
C PHE A 41 -24.56 33.97 4.88
N ARG A 42 -24.52 34.84 3.86
CA ARG A 42 -23.71 36.08 3.91
C ARG A 42 -24.55 37.37 4.00
N GLY A 43 -25.88 37.28 3.87
CA GLY A 43 -26.78 38.43 3.92
C GLY A 43 -26.68 39.31 2.67
N ASN A 44 -27.76 40.02 2.34
CA ASN A 44 -27.88 40.79 1.08
C ASN A 44 -26.75 41.83 0.90
N ALA A 45 -26.22 42.39 1.98
CA ALA A 45 -25.15 43.41 1.94
C ALA A 45 -23.83 42.89 1.35
N ALA A 46 -23.44 41.65 1.63
CA ALA A 46 -22.22 41.05 1.10
C ALA A 46 -22.35 40.71 -0.39
N LEU A 47 -23.55 40.34 -0.83
CA LEU A 47 -23.88 40.11 -2.24
C LEU A 47 -23.83 41.42 -3.03
N ILE A 48 -24.43 42.49 -2.49
CA ILE A 48 -24.39 43.84 -3.06
C ILE A 48 -22.96 44.38 -3.13
N GLY A 49 -22.15 44.18 -2.08
CA GLY A 49 -20.72 44.56 -2.10
C GLY A 49 -19.92 43.86 -3.19
N ARG A 50 -20.23 42.59 -3.50
CA ARG A 50 -19.61 41.84 -4.61
C ARG A 50 -20.02 42.38 -5.97
N ILE A 51 -21.31 42.68 -6.15
CA ILE A 51 -21.84 43.24 -7.40
C ILE A 51 -21.30 44.67 -7.62
N ALA A 52 -21.16 45.45 -6.55
CA ALA A 52 -20.68 46.82 -6.59
C ALA A 52 -19.14 46.97 -6.52
N SER A 53 -18.38 45.87 -6.41
CA SER A 53 -16.92 45.88 -6.19
C SER A 53 -16.47 46.68 -4.94
N ILE A 54 -17.33 46.80 -3.93
CA ILE A 54 -17.06 47.53 -2.70
C ILE A 54 -16.52 46.56 -1.64
N LYS A 55 -15.31 46.83 -1.13
CA LYS A 55 -14.67 46.06 -0.07
C LYS A 55 -15.31 46.42 1.28
N LEU A 56 -16.40 45.75 1.64
CA LEU A 56 -17.01 45.88 2.96
C LEU A 56 -16.08 45.23 4.00
N LEU A 57 -15.76 45.98 5.07
CA LEU A 57 -15.04 45.46 6.23
C LEU A 57 -15.92 44.43 6.94
N GLU A 58 -15.68 43.14 6.70
CA GLU A 58 -16.40 42.06 7.38
C GLU A 58 -16.08 42.09 8.88
N ASN A 59 -17.13 42.24 9.70
CA ASN A 59 -16.99 42.13 11.14
C ASN A 59 -16.64 40.67 11.50
N PRO A 60 -15.50 40.40 12.18
CA PRO A 60 -15.05 39.04 12.47
C PRO A 60 -16.05 38.24 13.31
N LYS A 61 -16.80 38.91 14.21
CA LYS A 61 -17.86 38.25 14.99
C LYS A 61 -19.02 37.79 14.11
N GLN A 62 -19.36 38.55 13.08
CA GLN A 62 -20.42 38.20 12.13
C GLN A 62 -19.97 37.05 11.21
N ALA A 63 -18.72 37.06 10.75
CA ALA A 63 -18.15 35.97 9.96
C ALA A 63 -18.13 34.64 10.74
N GLN A 64 -17.75 34.67 12.01
CA GLN A 64 -17.80 33.49 12.88
C GLN A 64 -19.23 32.97 13.08
N LYS A 65 -20.19 33.86 13.34
CA LYS A 65 -21.61 33.50 13.47
C LYS A 65 -22.17 32.85 12.20
N ASN A 66 -21.82 33.38 11.02
CA ASN A 66 -22.24 32.83 9.74
C ASN A 66 -21.61 31.45 9.47
N ARG A 67 -20.34 31.24 9.84
CA ARG A 67 -19.69 29.92 9.77
C ARG A 67 -20.39 28.88 10.63
N LEU A 68 -20.70 29.21 11.89
CA LEU A 68 -21.43 28.32 12.80
C LEU A 68 -22.84 28.00 12.27
N ARG A 69 -23.58 29.01 11.79
CA ARG A 69 -24.89 28.81 11.17
C ARG A 69 -24.82 27.89 9.96
N LYS A 70 -23.86 28.12 9.06
CA LYS A 70 -23.64 27.26 7.89
C LYS A 70 -23.36 25.82 8.31
N GLN A 71 -22.49 25.63 9.29
CA GLN A 71 -22.13 24.31 9.80
C GLN A 71 -23.35 23.57 10.39
N VAL A 72 -24.12 24.24 11.25
CA VAL A 72 -25.35 23.65 11.84
C VAL A 72 -26.36 23.30 10.76
N VAL A 73 -26.61 24.19 9.79
CA VAL A 73 -27.57 23.91 8.70
C VAL A 73 -27.11 22.73 7.85
N LEU A 74 -25.84 22.68 7.45
CA LEU A 74 -25.32 21.58 6.63
C LEU A 74 -25.28 20.26 7.39
N GLN A 75 -24.96 20.26 8.69
CA GLN A 75 -24.98 19.05 9.53
C GLN A 75 -26.39 18.51 9.73
N THR A 76 -27.36 19.38 10.04
CA THR A 76 -28.77 18.98 10.15
C THR A 76 -29.29 18.41 8.85
N LEU A 77 -28.99 19.07 7.72
CA LEU A 77 -29.40 18.61 6.40
C LEU A 77 -28.73 17.28 6.03
N GLY A 78 -27.43 17.13 6.34
CA GLY A 78 -26.69 15.89 6.16
C GLY A 78 -27.29 14.73 6.94
N ALA A 79 -27.64 14.95 8.21
CA ALA A 79 -28.30 13.95 9.04
C ALA A 79 -29.65 13.52 8.45
N ILE A 80 -30.49 14.49 8.04
CA ILE A 80 -31.80 14.20 7.43
C ILE A 80 -31.64 13.38 6.14
N ILE A 81 -30.76 13.82 5.23
CA ILE A 81 -30.53 13.12 3.97
C ILE A 81 -29.93 11.73 4.23
N GLY A 82 -28.98 11.60 5.16
CA GLY A 82 -28.38 10.32 5.56
C GLY A 82 -29.42 9.33 6.07
N ILE A 83 -30.33 9.77 6.94
CA ILE A 83 -31.43 8.95 7.45
C ILE A 83 -32.38 8.52 6.32
N ILE A 84 -32.74 9.44 5.41
CA ILE A 84 -33.60 9.13 4.26
C ILE A 84 -32.93 8.11 3.34
N LEU A 85 -31.62 8.26 3.07
CA LEU A 85 -30.85 7.32 2.28
C LEU A 85 -30.90 5.93 2.92
N CYS A 86 -30.58 5.81 4.21
CA CYS A 86 -30.64 4.54 4.93
C CYS A 86 -32.03 3.88 4.86
N TRP A 87 -33.09 4.66 5.05
CA TRP A 87 -34.46 4.17 4.95
C TRP A 87 -34.81 3.66 3.54
N LYS A 88 -34.36 4.35 2.48
CA LYS A 88 -34.64 3.97 1.10
C LYS A 88 -33.81 2.79 0.61
N SER A 89 -32.58 2.66 1.08
CA SER A 89 -31.64 1.62 0.65
C SER A 89 -31.57 0.42 1.60
N ASP A 90 -32.42 0.39 2.62
CA ASP A 90 -32.41 -0.62 3.69
C ASP A 90 -31.03 -0.81 4.36
N LEU A 91 -30.28 0.29 4.51
CA LEU A 91 -28.98 0.26 5.17
C LEU A 91 -29.17 0.38 6.67
N ARG A 92 -29.12 -0.78 7.32
CA ARG A 92 -29.32 -0.97 8.76
C ARG A 92 -28.06 -1.63 9.34
N ILE A 93 -27.23 -0.87 10.06
CA ILE A 93 -25.94 -1.34 10.55
C ILE A 93 -26.08 -2.52 11.50
N PHE A 94 -27.06 -2.51 12.41
CA PHE A 94 -27.22 -3.62 13.35
C PHE A 94 -27.82 -4.84 12.68
N TYR A 95 -28.80 -4.66 11.80
CA TYR A 95 -29.31 -5.75 10.96
C TYR A 95 -28.18 -6.42 10.15
N LEU A 96 -27.32 -5.62 9.52
CA LEU A 96 -26.17 -6.12 8.75
C LEU A 96 -25.12 -6.81 9.63
N LEU A 97 -25.01 -6.43 10.91
CA LEU A 97 -24.16 -7.09 11.91
C LEU A 97 -24.79 -8.38 12.48
N GLY A 98 -25.98 -8.78 12.01
CA GLY A 98 -26.64 -10.01 12.41
C GLY A 98 -27.52 -9.89 13.65
N PHE A 99 -27.82 -8.68 14.13
CA PHE A 99 -28.83 -8.48 15.17
C PHE A 99 -30.21 -8.90 14.64
N HIS A 100 -30.89 -9.76 15.39
CA HIS A 100 -32.15 -10.35 14.96
C HIS A 100 -33.31 -9.35 15.08
N GLN A 101 -34.35 -9.54 14.27
CA GLN A 101 -35.58 -8.75 14.36
C GLN A 101 -36.13 -8.78 15.80
N GLY A 102 -36.29 -7.61 16.40
CA GLY A 102 -36.78 -7.43 17.78
C GLY A 102 -35.71 -7.09 18.82
N GLN A 103 -34.41 -7.22 18.51
CA GLN A 103 -33.34 -6.80 19.44
C GLN A 103 -33.10 -5.29 19.44
N ILE A 104 -33.23 -4.67 18.27
CA ILE A 104 -33.16 -3.22 18.08
C ILE A 104 -34.33 -2.82 17.21
N ALA A 105 -35.03 -1.74 17.58
CA ALA A 105 -36.13 -1.23 16.77
C ALA A 105 -35.60 -0.71 15.42
N ASP A 106 -36.25 -1.05 14.31
CA ASP A 106 -35.79 -0.71 12.96
C ASP A 106 -35.49 0.80 12.78
N TRP A 107 -36.31 1.65 13.38
CA TRP A 107 -36.13 3.10 13.28
C TRP A 107 -34.85 3.59 13.99
N ILE A 108 -34.42 2.93 15.07
CA ILE A 108 -33.19 3.24 15.79
C ILE A 108 -31.98 2.85 14.93
N ASP A 109 -32.04 1.68 14.31
CA ASP A 109 -30.96 1.19 13.44
C ASP A 109 -30.76 2.12 12.23
N ILE A 110 -31.87 2.47 11.56
CA ILE A 110 -31.87 3.42 10.44
C ILE A 110 -31.35 4.79 10.86
N PHE A 111 -31.76 5.28 12.04
CA PHE A 111 -31.33 6.57 12.57
C PHE A 111 -29.82 6.61 12.82
N LEU A 112 -29.27 5.61 13.53
CA LEU A 112 -27.85 5.52 13.84
C LEU A 112 -27.00 5.31 12.58
N SER A 113 -27.48 4.48 11.66
CA SER A 113 -26.88 4.28 10.34
C SER A 113 -26.81 5.60 9.56
N GLY A 114 -27.91 6.38 9.57
CA GLY A 114 -27.98 7.68 8.92
C GLY A 114 -27.01 8.70 9.52
N ILE A 115 -26.87 8.73 10.85
CA ILE A 115 -25.88 9.56 11.54
C ILE A 115 -24.46 9.17 11.13
N LEU A 116 -24.14 7.88 11.09
CA LEU A 116 -22.83 7.39 10.70
C LEU A 116 -22.45 7.86 9.28
N ILE A 117 -23.36 7.73 8.31
CA ILE A 117 -23.17 8.21 6.94
C ILE A 117 -23.02 9.75 6.91
N SER A 118 -23.82 10.47 7.71
CA SER A 118 -23.77 11.94 7.76
C SER A 118 -22.48 12.52 8.31
N GLY A 119 -21.72 11.73 9.07
CA GLY A 119 -20.38 12.10 9.55
C GLY A 119 -19.31 12.13 8.45
N GLY A 120 -19.63 11.69 7.23
CA GLY A 120 -18.70 11.60 6.11
C GLY A 120 -17.83 10.35 6.15
N THR A 121 -16.77 10.32 5.33
CA THR A 121 -15.88 9.15 5.23
C THR A 121 -14.88 9.04 6.38
N GLU A 122 -14.59 10.13 7.08
CA GLU A 122 -13.56 10.20 8.13
C GLU A 122 -13.88 9.34 9.38
N PRO A 123 -15.11 9.36 9.95
CA PRO A 123 -15.49 8.45 11.02
C PRO A 123 -15.45 6.97 10.60
N ILE A 124 -15.83 6.68 9.35
CA ILE A 124 -15.80 5.32 8.79
C ILE A 124 -14.35 4.82 8.68
N HIS A 125 -13.43 5.64 8.15
CA HIS A 125 -12.01 5.29 8.08
C HIS A 125 -11.35 5.12 9.45
N SER A 126 -11.71 5.98 10.41
CA SER A 126 -11.23 5.87 11.79
C SER A 126 -11.68 4.55 12.44
N LEU A 127 -12.94 4.16 12.22
CA LEU A 127 -13.48 2.90 12.71
C LEU A 127 -12.80 1.69 12.05
N ILE A 128 -12.58 1.72 10.74
CA ILE A 128 -11.83 0.68 10.02
C ILE A 128 -10.43 0.51 10.62
N THR A 129 -9.70 1.62 10.80
CA THR A 129 -8.35 1.60 11.37
C THR A 129 -8.34 1.06 12.80
N PHE A 130 -9.31 1.49 13.62
CA PHE A 130 -9.46 0.98 14.98
C PHE A 130 -9.71 -0.52 15.02
N LEU A 131 -10.61 -1.03 14.18
CA LEU A 131 -10.93 -2.45 14.10
C LEU A 131 -9.74 -3.27 13.59
N GLN A 132 -9.02 -2.79 12.58
CA GLN A 132 -7.80 -3.44 12.10
C GLN A 132 -6.74 -3.53 13.22
N ASN A 133 -6.50 -2.43 13.93
CA ASN A 133 -5.59 -2.43 15.07
C ASN A 133 -6.04 -3.38 16.18
N ALA A 134 -7.35 -3.45 16.47
CA ALA A 134 -7.91 -4.39 17.43
C ALA A 134 -7.73 -5.85 16.97
N LYS A 135 -7.87 -6.14 15.66
CA LYS A 135 -7.57 -7.46 15.06
C LYS A 135 -6.14 -7.87 15.35
N ASP A 136 -5.22 -6.97 15.01
CA ASP A 136 -3.79 -7.23 15.09
C ASP A 136 -3.37 -7.41 16.55
N GLN A 137 -3.92 -6.59 17.45
CA GLN A 137 -3.71 -6.72 18.88
C GLN A 137 -4.27 -8.05 19.41
N ALA A 138 -5.50 -8.43 19.05
CA ALA A 138 -6.10 -9.70 19.46
C ALA A 138 -5.29 -10.90 18.95
N LYS A 139 -4.81 -10.86 17.71
CA LYS A 139 -3.94 -11.89 17.13
C LYS A 139 -2.61 -11.97 17.87
N SER A 140 -2.01 -10.83 18.21
CA SER A 140 -0.76 -10.79 18.97
C SER A 140 -0.94 -11.32 20.41
N THR A 141 -2.06 -11.01 21.06
CA THR A 141 -2.38 -11.49 22.41
C THR A 141 -2.69 -12.97 22.41
N ALA A 142 -3.46 -13.46 21.44
CA ALA A 142 -3.71 -14.89 21.27
C ALA A 142 -2.42 -15.67 21.02
N ALA A 143 -1.49 -15.12 20.21
CA ALA A 143 -0.18 -15.72 20.01
C ALA A 143 0.64 -15.76 21.32
N LYS A 144 0.61 -14.69 22.12
CA LYS A 144 1.27 -14.65 23.43
C LYS A 144 0.67 -15.63 24.45
N LEU A 145 -0.65 -15.69 24.56
CA LEU A 145 -1.35 -16.61 25.46
C LEU A 145 -1.12 -18.07 25.04
N ALA A 146 -1.16 -18.36 23.74
CA ALA A 146 -0.81 -19.67 23.22
C ALA A 146 0.66 -20.04 23.53
N GLU A 147 1.57 -19.08 23.47
CA GLU A 147 2.97 -19.28 23.85
C GLU A 147 3.13 -19.54 25.37
N GLU A 148 2.47 -18.75 26.21
CA GLU A 148 2.49 -18.92 27.68
C GLU A 148 1.87 -20.26 28.13
N GLU A 149 0.75 -20.67 27.53
CA GLU A 149 0.10 -21.94 27.83
C GLU A 149 0.92 -23.15 27.35
N ARG A 150 1.63 -23.02 26.22
CA ARG A 150 2.55 -24.04 25.73
C ARG A 150 3.81 -24.18 26.59
N GLN A 151 4.37 -23.06 27.06
CA GLN A 151 5.47 -23.08 28.04
C GLN A 151 5.05 -23.75 29.35
N ARG A 152 3.83 -23.48 29.82
CA ARG A 152 3.25 -24.12 31.01
C ARG A 152 3.10 -25.64 30.85
N LEU A 153 2.81 -26.13 29.64
CA LEU A 153 2.63 -27.55 29.35
C LEU A 153 3.96 -28.31 29.15
N GLY A 154 5.11 -27.65 29.23
CA GLY A 154 6.42 -28.30 29.02
C GLY A 154 6.59 -28.87 27.61
N LEU A 155 5.72 -28.47 26.67
CA LEU A 155 5.83 -28.79 25.26
C LEU A 155 6.97 -27.92 24.72
N ALA A 156 8.17 -28.47 24.65
CA ALA A 156 9.29 -27.84 23.98
C ALA A 156 8.89 -27.58 22.53
N ILE A 157 8.53 -26.33 22.23
CA ILE A 157 8.41 -25.87 20.86
C ILE A 157 9.85 -25.71 20.38
N VAL A 158 10.30 -26.65 19.54
CA VAL A 158 11.22 -26.27 18.46
C VAL A 158 10.39 -25.26 17.66
N PRO A 159 10.69 -23.95 17.71
CA PRO A 159 9.94 -23.03 16.89
C PRO A 159 10.07 -23.57 15.47
N GLU A 160 8.96 -23.62 14.75
CA GLU A 160 9.01 -23.70 13.30
C GLU A 160 9.62 -22.36 12.85
N THR A 161 10.90 -22.16 13.14
CA THR A 161 11.69 -21.04 12.65
C THR A 161 11.77 -21.29 11.17
N LYS A 162 10.85 -20.68 10.41
CA LYS A 162 10.96 -20.67 8.96
C LYS A 162 12.37 -20.20 8.63
N GLU A 163 13.13 -21.03 7.96
CA GLU A 163 14.48 -20.67 7.54
C GLU A 163 14.44 -19.65 6.39
N ILE A 164 13.35 -19.65 5.61
CA ILE A 164 13.08 -18.68 4.55
C ILE A 164 12.06 -17.65 5.08
N PRO A 165 12.50 -16.46 5.53
CA PRO A 165 11.63 -15.46 6.16
C PRO A 165 10.87 -14.59 5.13
N ILE A 166 10.49 -15.18 3.99
CA ILE A 166 9.83 -14.46 2.90
C ILE A 166 8.39 -14.93 2.76
N GLU A 167 7.47 -13.98 2.79
CA GLU A 167 6.05 -14.22 2.50
C GLU A 167 5.69 -13.64 1.13
N TYR A 168 5.15 -14.49 0.26
CA TYR A 168 4.78 -14.14 -1.10
C TYR A 168 3.29 -14.42 -1.34
N ASN A 169 2.58 -13.40 -1.84
CA ASN A 169 1.13 -13.40 -2.02
C ASN A 169 0.68 -12.79 -3.38
N GLY A 170 1.53 -12.80 -4.42
CA GLY A 170 1.12 -12.41 -5.77
C GLY A 170 1.28 -10.93 -6.14
N GLY A 171 2.21 -10.21 -5.50
CA GLY A 171 2.46 -8.81 -5.85
C GLY A 171 1.36 -7.86 -5.37
N LEU A 172 1.41 -6.62 -5.85
CA LEU A 172 0.43 -5.58 -5.53
C LEU A 172 -0.93 -5.80 -6.21
N TYR A 173 -0.95 -6.51 -7.33
CA TYR A 173 -2.15 -6.83 -8.11
C TYR A 173 -2.14 -8.31 -8.51
N PRO A 174 -2.53 -9.23 -7.60
CA PRO A 174 -2.47 -10.66 -7.88
C PRO A 174 -3.45 -11.10 -8.99
N ASP A 175 -4.53 -10.37 -9.18
CA ASP A 175 -5.61 -10.63 -10.13
C ASP A 175 -5.25 -10.32 -11.60
N ARG A 176 -4.11 -9.67 -11.85
CA ARG A 176 -3.66 -9.35 -13.21
C ARG A 176 -2.16 -9.60 -13.41
N PRO A 177 -1.76 -10.17 -14.56
CA PRO A 177 -0.36 -10.34 -14.88
C PRO A 177 0.26 -9.04 -15.37
N GLY A 178 1.52 -8.84 -14.98
CA GLY A 178 2.35 -7.66 -15.19
C GLY A 178 2.29 -6.98 -16.57
N HIS A 179 3.36 -7.17 -17.33
CA HIS A 179 3.41 -6.92 -18.76
C HIS A 179 3.14 -8.22 -19.54
N GLY A 180 2.19 -9.02 -19.04
CA GLY A 180 1.96 -10.40 -19.46
C GLY A 180 2.71 -11.41 -18.59
N LEU A 181 2.36 -12.69 -18.80
CA LEU A 181 3.02 -13.83 -18.16
C LEU A 181 4.35 -14.13 -18.84
N ARG A 182 5.27 -14.71 -18.08
CA ARG A 182 6.52 -15.25 -18.62
C ARG A 182 6.26 -16.54 -19.38
N GLU A 183 7.01 -16.72 -20.46
CA GLU A 183 6.98 -17.95 -21.26
C GLU A 183 7.99 -19.00 -20.77
N HIS A 184 8.99 -18.58 -19.98
CA HIS A 184 10.10 -19.40 -19.49
C HIS A 184 10.62 -18.91 -18.13
N ASN A 185 11.36 -19.79 -17.44
CA ASN A 185 12.01 -19.45 -16.17
C ASN A 185 12.98 -18.26 -16.38
N PRO A 186 13.04 -17.30 -15.43
CA PRO A 186 14.01 -16.23 -15.49
C PRO A 186 15.42 -16.80 -15.35
N SER A 187 16.36 -16.26 -16.12
CA SER A 187 17.78 -16.67 -16.07
C SER A 187 18.66 -15.62 -15.39
N TYR A 188 18.11 -14.45 -15.07
CA TYR A 188 18.84 -13.30 -14.54
C TYR A 188 18.10 -12.62 -13.40
N ILE A 189 18.86 -11.98 -12.51
CA ILE A 189 18.33 -11.09 -11.48
C ILE A 189 19.01 -9.74 -11.65
N VAL A 190 18.21 -8.68 -11.75
CA VAL A 190 18.69 -7.31 -11.91
C VAL A 190 18.33 -6.51 -10.67
N TYR A 191 19.32 -5.98 -9.96
CA TYR A 191 19.10 -5.12 -8.81
C TYR A 191 19.24 -3.63 -9.15
N HIS A 192 18.41 -2.83 -8.48
CA HIS A 192 18.17 -1.42 -8.75
C HIS A 192 18.21 -0.60 -7.46
N HIS A 193 18.37 0.70 -7.63
CA HIS A 193 17.87 1.67 -6.66
C HIS A 193 16.59 2.32 -7.20
N THR A 194 15.82 2.99 -6.34
CA THR A 194 14.65 3.76 -6.79
C THR A 194 14.99 5.18 -7.22
N ALA A 195 16.21 5.66 -6.93
CA ALA A 195 16.63 7.05 -7.11
C ALA A 195 15.74 8.07 -6.33
N THR A 196 15.12 7.62 -5.24
CA THR A 196 14.31 8.46 -4.34
C THR A 196 15.03 8.71 -3.02
N HIS A 197 14.42 9.48 -2.12
CA HIS A 197 14.89 9.58 -0.73
C HIS A 197 14.77 8.22 -0.02
N HIS A 198 15.67 7.88 0.89
CA HIS A 198 15.71 6.56 1.54
C HIS A 198 14.46 6.25 2.39
N ASP A 199 13.86 7.27 3.03
CA ASP A 199 12.61 7.17 3.79
C ASP A 199 11.34 7.11 2.93
N THR A 200 11.47 6.99 1.61
CA THR A 200 10.29 6.93 0.74
C THR A 200 9.53 5.64 1.00
N SER A 201 8.27 5.76 1.45
CA SER A 201 7.41 4.60 1.70
C SER A 201 7.13 3.83 0.40
N PHE A 202 6.80 2.55 0.54
CA PHE A 202 6.40 1.72 -0.61
C PHE A 202 5.21 2.31 -1.37
N ASP A 203 4.16 2.76 -0.68
CA ASP A 203 3.00 3.42 -1.33
C ASP A 203 3.41 4.66 -2.14
N ARG A 204 4.42 5.40 -1.66
CA ARG A 204 4.93 6.56 -2.38
C ARG A 204 5.72 6.14 -3.62
N ILE A 205 6.50 5.06 -3.57
CA ILE A 205 7.14 4.46 -4.75
C ILE A 205 6.08 4.09 -5.79
N VAL A 206 5.02 3.39 -5.36
CA VAL A 206 3.90 3.02 -6.24
C VAL A 206 3.26 4.26 -6.87
N ALA A 207 3.05 5.33 -6.10
CA ALA A 207 2.47 6.57 -6.60
C ALA A 207 3.38 7.30 -7.60
N ILE A 208 4.70 7.30 -7.38
CA ILE A 208 5.69 7.90 -8.29
C ILE A 208 5.67 7.15 -9.63
N GLU A 209 5.79 5.81 -9.61
CA GLU A 209 5.79 5.02 -10.84
C GLU A 209 4.49 5.20 -11.64
N ARG A 210 3.34 5.22 -10.95
CA ARG A 210 2.03 5.49 -11.58
C ARG A 210 1.97 6.88 -12.23
N LYS A 211 2.65 7.88 -11.67
CA LYS A 211 2.65 9.25 -12.22
C LYS A 211 3.58 9.38 -13.42
N GLU A 212 4.78 8.80 -13.35
CA GLU A 212 5.84 8.90 -14.35
C GLU A 212 5.52 8.10 -15.62
N ARG A 213 4.74 7.02 -15.50
CA ARG A 213 4.34 6.18 -16.63
C ARG A 213 3.14 6.74 -17.39
N ARG A 214 3.36 7.85 -18.08
CA ARG A 214 2.43 8.40 -19.10
C ARG A 214 3.04 8.31 -20.50
N THR A 215 2.22 8.04 -21.50
CA THR A 215 2.59 8.14 -22.91
C THR A 215 2.91 9.60 -23.26
N ALA A 216 3.57 9.83 -24.40
CA ALA A 216 3.79 11.18 -24.93
C ALA A 216 2.46 11.97 -25.14
N SER A 217 1.34 11.27 -25.30
CA SER A 217 -0.02 11.83 -25.38
C SER A 217 -0.73 11.97 -24.03
N GLY A 218 -0.02 11.78 -22.91
CA GLY A 218 -0.55 11.94 -21.55
C GLY A 218 -1.42 10.78 -21.02
N ARG A 219 -1.65 9.73 -21.83
CA ARG A 219 -2.38 8.52 -21.40
C ARG A 219 -1.55 7.75 -20.40
N ARG A 220 -2.18 7.21 -19.36
CA ARG A 220 -1.48 6.33 -18.40
C ARG A 220 -1.11 5.04 -19.14
N TYR A 221 0.12 4.55 -18.98
CA TYR A 221 0.37 3.14 -19.28
C TYR A 221 -0.51 2.33 -18.32
N SER A 222 -1.32 1.42 -18.84
CA SER A 222 -2.15 0.51 -18.04
C SER A 222 -1.32 -0.59 -17.36
N LEU A 223 0.00 -0.42 -17.26
CA LEU A 223 0.91 -1.53 -17.07
C LEU A 223 1.55 -1.49 -15.70
N ASP A 224 1.65 -2.70 -15.19
CA ASP A 224 1.99 -3.12 -13.84
C ASP A 224 3.39 -2.69 -13.35
N PRO A 225 3.70 -3.00 -12.08
CA PRO A 225 4.91 -2.58 -11.39
C PRO A 225 6.23 -2.73 -12.15
N SER A 226 7.17 -1.78 -11.99
CA SER A 226 8.50 -1.88 -12.61
C SER A 226 9.24 -3.12 -12.16
N TYR A 227 9.26 -3.36 -10.85
CA TYR A 227 10.07 -4.40 -10.19
C TYR A 227 9.18 -5.52 -9.66
N HIS A 228 9.78 -6.69 -9.41
CA HIS A 228 9.12 -7.82 -8.77
C HIS A 228 9.14 -7.67 -7.25
N CYS A 229 10.16 -7.01 -6.72
CA CYS A 229 10.32 -6.71 -5.30
C CYS A 229 10.83 -5.27 -5.10
N VAL A 230 10.36 -4.62 -4.03
CA VAL A 230 10.94 -3.38 -3.49
C VAL A 230 11.31 -3.59 -2.03
N ILE A 231 12.47 -3.07 -1.61
CA ILE A 231 12.94 -3.09 -0.22
C ILE A 231 13.11 -1.65 0.28
N THR A 232 12.31 -1.26 1.27
CA THR A 232 12.31 0.09 1.84
C THR A 232 13.51 0.34 2.77
N GLY A 233 13.77 1.60 3.12
CA GLY A 233 14.91 1.99 3.97
C GLY A 233 14.94 1.30 5.34
N ASP A 234 13.77 0.94 5.88
CA ASP A 234 13.56 0.18 7.11
C ASP A 234 13.65 -1.35 6.91
N ALA A 235 14.26 -1.80 5.81
CA ALA A 235 14.50 -3.21 5.48
C ALA A 235 13.25 -4.08 5.27
N LYS A 236 12.08 -3.47 5.06
CA LYS A 236 10.86 -4.23 4.77
C LYS A 236 10.82 -4.66 3.31
N TYR A 237 10.45 -5.92 3.13
CA TYR A 237 10.20 -6.54 1.84
C TYR A 237 8.78 -6.26 1.36
N HIS A 238 8.64 -5.85 0.10
CA HIS A 238 7.35 -5.64 -0.55
C HIS A 238 7.24 -6.42 -1.86
N ASN A 239 6.20 -7.27 -1.95
CA ASN A 239 5.76 -7.91 -3.17
C ASN A 239 5.23 -6.84 -4.13
N TYR A 240 5.83 -6.70 -5.33
CA TYR A 240 5.42 -5.65 -6.27
C TYR A 240 4.81 -6.24 -7.55
N CYS A 241 5.59 -6.65 -8.55
CA CYS A 241 5.08 -7.47 -9.66
C CYS A 241 5.01 -8.95 -9.26
N ARG A 242 4.04 -9.70 -9.79
CA ARG A 242 4.03 -11.17 -9.69
C ARG A 242 5.30 -11.76 -10.30
N TRP A 243 5.83 -12.83 -9.72
CA TRP A 243 7.07 -13.48 -10.16
C TRP A 243 6.91 -14.29 -11.46
N ASP A 244 5.69 -14.77 -11.75
CA ASP A 244 5.33 -15.36 -13.04
C ASP A 244 5.06 -14.32 -14.15
N SER A 245 5.12 -13.03 -13.82
CA SER A 245 4.84 -11.95 -14.75
C SER A 245 6.10 -11.24 -15.21
N ILE A 246 5.99 -10.52 -16.33
CA ILE A 246 7.06 -9.69 -16.86
C ILE A 246 6.99 -8.31 -16.19
N GLY A 247 8.02 -7.96 -15.41
CA GLY A 247 8.21 -6.59 -14.91
C GLY A 247 8.73 -5.63 -15.99
N TYR A 248 8.80 -4.33 -15.70
CA TYR A 248 9.36 -3.34 -16.63
C TYR A 248 10.42 -2.48 -15.95
N HIS A 249 11.56 -3.11 -15.67
CA HIS A 249 12.63 -2.51 -14.87
C HIS A 249 13.94 -2.31 -15.64
N CYS A 250 14.11 -2.90 -16.82
CA CYS A 250 15.32 -2.69 -17.61
C CYS A 250 15.02 -2.56 -19.11
N LYS A 251 15.88 -1.81 -19.80
CA LYS A 251 15.91 -1.80 -21.26
C LYS A 251 16.66 -3.04 -21.74
N ARG A 252 16.13 -3.70 -22.79
CA ARG A 252 16.73 -4.91 -23.37
C ARG A 252 18.21 -4.68 -23.74
N GLY A 253 19.08 -5.47 -23.13
CA GLY A 253 20.48 -5.61 -23.48
C GLY A 253 20.73 -6.79 -24.43
N ARG A 254 21.99 -7.20 -24.57
CA ARG A 254 22.37 -8.32 -25.47
C ARG A 254 21.87 -9.68 -24.97
N LYS A 255 21.92 -9.91 -23.65
CA LYS A 255 21.52 -11.18 -23.01
C LYS A 255 20.35 -11.04 -22.03
N VAL A 256 20.20 -9.86 -21.44
CA VAL A 256 19.27 -9.61 -20.34
C VAL A 256 18.15 -8.67 -20.81
N SER A 257 16.93 -8.99 -20.43
CA SER A 257 15.71 -8.25 -20.75
C SER A 257 14.66 -8.49 -19.68
N ASN A 258 13.64 -7.65 -19.61
CA ASN A 258 12.50 -7.84 -18.71
C ASN A 258 11.90 -9.26 -18.77
N GLY A 259 11.77 -9.83 -19.97
CA GLY A 259 11.16 -11.15 -20.18
C GLY A 259 11.94 -12.32 -19.58
N ASN A 260 13.25 -12.19 -19.37
CA ASN A 260 14.10 -13.26 -18.84
C ASN A 260 14.82 -12.88 -17.53
N SER A 261 14.42 -11.78 -16.88
CA SER A 261 15.02 -11.35 -15.61
C SER A 261 14.00 -10.97 -14.55
N LEU A 262 14.29 -11.27 -13.29
CA LEU A 262 13.59 -10.70 -12.14
C LEU A 262 14.26 -9.38 -11.72
N GLY A 263 13.48 -8.50 -11.10
CA GLY A 263 13.90 -7.13 -10.77
C GLY A 263 13.64 -6.83 -9.30
N ILE A 264 14.68 -6.40 -8.59
CA ILE A 264 14.61 -6.00 -7.18
C ILE A 264 15.13 -4.57 -7.00
N ALA A 265 14.37 -3.71 -6.34
CA ALA A 265 14.78 -2.32 -6.11
C ALA A 265 14.93 -2.00 -4.63
N LEU A 266 16.03 -1.36 -4.25
CA LEU A 266 16.25 -0.85 -2.90
C LEU A 266 15.91 0.64 -2.89
N VAL A 267 15.05 1.06 -1.96
CA VAL A 267 14.64 2.46 -1.84
C VAL A 267 15.83 3.31 -1.42
N GLY A 268 16.12 4.33 -2.22
CA GLY A 268 17.21 5.27 -1.99
C GLY A 268 17.88 5.73 -3.28
N ASN A 269 18.85 6.62 -3.13
CA ASN A 269 19.71 7.09 -4.19
C ASN A 269 21.19 6.96 -3.78
N PHE A 270 21.85 5.97 -4.36
CA PHE A 270 23.24 5.59 -4.04
C PHE A 270 24.25 6.06 -5.12
N GLU A 271 23.85 6.99 -5.97
CA GLU A 271 24.75 7.63 -6.93
C GLU A 271 25.48 8.79 -6.23
N THR A 272 26.80 8.75 -6.11
CA THR A 272 27.57 9.80 -5.43
C THR A 272 28.54 10.56 -6.34
N ASP A 273 28.60 10.26 -7.64
CA ASP A 273 29.39 11.03 -8.59
C ASP A 273 28.74 12.43 -8.76
N PRO A 274 29.43 13.52 -8.35
CA PRO A 274 28.90 14.87 -8.46
C PRO A 274 28.62 15.29 -9.91
N LYS A 275 29.17 14.60 -10.91
CA LYS A 275 28.93 14.86 -12.33
C LYS A 275 27.58 14.32 -12.82
N VAL A 276 26.98 13.37 -12.10
CA VAL A 276 25.68 12.79 -12.46
C VAL A 276 24.56 13.69 -11.95
N ARG A 277 23.61 14.06 -12.82
CA ARG A 277 22.45 14.85 -12.41
C ARG A 277 21.62 14.09 -11.36
N ASN A 278 21.12 14.82 -10.35
CA ASN A 278 20.35 14.24 -9.25
C ASN A 278 21.12 13.17 -8.45
N ASN A 279 22.45 13.26 -8.37
CA ASN A 279 23.25 12.46 -7.45
C ASN A 279 22.95 12.80 -5.98
N ASN A 280 23.46 11.95 -5.09
CA ASN A 280 23.43 12.02 -3.63
C ASN A 280 24.83 12.29 -3.02
N ALA A 281 25.70 13.02 -3.72
CA ALA A 281 27.05 13.35 -3.23
C ALA A 281 27.00 14.18 -1.92
N ASP A 282 25.96 14.99 -1.75
CA ASP A 282 25.70 15.84 -0.58
C ASP A 282 24.85 15.14 0.51
N GLY A 283 24.31 13.95 0.24
CA GLY A 283 23.45 13.23 1.19
C GLY A 283 21.98 13.68 1.19
N LYS A 284 21.53 14.51 0.24
CA LYS A 284 20.15 15.03 0.20
C LYS A 284 19.06 13.97 0.03
N TYR A 285 19.41 12.75 -0.36
CA TYR A 285 18.50 11.62 -0.49
C TYR A 285 18.63 10.61 0.68
N GLY A 286 19.37 10.97 1.73
CA GLY A 286 19.67 10.10 2.86
C GLY A 286 21.01 9.37 2.67
N PRO A 287 21.18 8.18 3.28
CA PRO A 287 22.42 7.39 3.19
C PRO A 287 22.91 7.19 1.76
N LYS A 288 24.23 7.31 1.57
CA LYS A 288 24.89 7.19 0.26
C LYS A 288 25.08 5.74 -0.19
N THR A 289 24.76 4.78 0.67
CA THR A 289 24.77 3.35 0.43
C THR A 289 23.47 2.77 0.97
N PRO A 290 23.00 1.62 0.48
CA PRO A 290 21.92 0.90 1.13
C PRO A 290 22.26 0.58 2.59
N THR A 291 21.24 0.49 3.45
CA THR A 291 21.43 0.04 4.84
C THR A 291 21.80 -1.45 4.88
N GLU A 292 22.39 -1.89 5.97
CA GLU A 292 22.71 -3.32 6.14
C GLU A 292 21.45 -4.18 6.08
N GLY A 293 20.37 -3.78 6.75
CA GLY A 293 19.10 -4.50 6.69
C GLY A 293 18.52 -4.57 5.27
N GLN A 294 18.66 -3.51 4.46
CA GLN A 294 18.26 -3.57 3.05
C GLN A 294 19.07 -4.62 2.27
N LEU A 295 20.38 -4.70 2.51
CA LEU A 295 21.25 -5.69 1.85
C LEU A 295 20.96 -7.12 2.33
N ASP A 296 20.68 -7.32 3.61
CA ASP A 296 20.33 -8.63 4.16
C ASP A 296 19.02 -9.15 3.57
N MET A 297 17.98 -8.30 3.57
CA MET A 297 16.69 -8.65 2.96
C MET A 297 16.84 -8.88 1.45
N ALA A 298 17.60 -8.05 0.74
CA ALA A 298 17.87 -8.25 -0.68
C ALA A 298 18.58 -9.58 -0.93
N ALA A 299 19.55 -9.93 -0.09
CA ALA A 299 20.29 -11.17 -0.20
C ALA A 299 19.39 -12.39 0.00
N GLN A 300 18.47 -12.35 0.98
CA GLN A 300 17.47 -13.40 1.21
C GLN A 300 16.57 -13.60 -0.01
N VAL A 301 16.02 -12.51 -0.58
CA VAL A 301 15.12 -12.59 -1.75
C VAL A 301 15.86 -13.13 -2.97
N ILE A 302 17.08 -12.63 -3.21
CA ILE A 302 17.89 -13.07 -4.34
C ILE A 302 18.27 -14.54 -4.20
N ALA A 303 18.70 -15.00 -3.02
CA ALA A 303 19.03 -16.40 -2.78
C ALA A 303 17.81 -17.32 -2.97
N LEU A 304 16.62 -16.89 -2.55
CA LEU A 304 15.37 -17.61 -2.81
C LEU A 304 15.10 -17.75 -4.32
N TRP A 305 15.22 -16.66 -5.08
CA TRP A 305 15.06 -16.71 -6.53
C TRP A 305 16.11 -17.58 -7.23
N MET A 306 17.36 -17.56 -6.76
CA MET A 306 18.40 -18.45 -7.27
C MET A 306 18.03 -19.92 -7.10
N LEU A 307 17.52 -20.31 -5.91
CA LEU A 307 17.12 -21.68 -5.62
C LEU A 307 15.82 -22.10 -6.34
N LEU A 308 14.89 -21.18 -6.53
CA LEU A 308 13.64 -21.45 -7.25
C LEU A 308 13.87 -21.70 -8.75
N TYR A 309 14.72 -20.87 -9.37
CA TYR A 309 14.86 -20.81 -10.83
C TYR A 309 16.22 -21.26 -11.36
N ASP A 310 17.08 -21.83 -10.50
CA ASP A 310 18.45 -22.26 -10.81
C ASP A 310 19.32 -21.14 -11.44
N ILE A 311 19.25 -19.94 -10.86
CA ILE A 311 20.00 -18.77 -11.33
C ILE A 311 21.37 -18.74 -10.67
N GLY A 312 22.44 -18.87 -11.45
CA GLY A 312 23.82 -18.76 -10.94
C GLY A 312 24.20 -17.36 -10.47
N LEU A 313 25.11 -17.26 -9.50
CA LEU A 313 25.58 -16.00 -8.89
C LEU A 313 26.11 -14.97 -9.92
N HIS A 314 26.68 -15.45 -11.03
CA HIS A 314 27.19 -14.61 -12.12
C HIS A 314 26.08 -13.92 -12.94
N ASN A 315 24.83 -14.39 -12.83
CA ASN A 315 23.65 -13.81 -13.49
C ASN A 315 22.92 -12.79 -12.61
N ILE A 316 23.51 -12.41 -11.47
CA ILE A 316 23.03 -11.31 -10.62
C ILE A 316 23.80 -10.05 -10.98
N LEU A 317 23.09 -9.10 -11.59
CA LEU A 317 23.68 -7.97 -12.28
C LEU A 317 23.10 -6.64 -11.76
N PRO A 318 23.92 -5.59 -11.60
CA PRO A 318 23.39 -4.25 -11.42
C PRO A 318 22.75 -3.78 -12.74
N HIS A 319 21.73 -2.93 -12.68
CA HIS A 319 21.03 -2.45 -13.88
C HIS A 319 21.97 -1.84 -14.94
N ARG A 320 22.99 -1.07 -14.54
CA ARG A 320 23.99 -0.49 -15.47
C ARG A 320 24.72 -1.51 -16.35
N ASP A 321 24.80 -2.77 -15.92
CA ASP A 321 25.50 -3.83 -16.65
C ASP A 321 24.59 -4.55 -17.67
N VAL A 322 23.27 -4.32 -17.62
CA VAL A 322 22.31 -4.86 -18.61
C VAL A 322 22.56 -4.23 -19.99
N LEU A 323 22.68 -2.91 -20.04
CA LEU A 323 22.98 -2.14 -21.24
C LEU A 323 23.97 -1.02 -20.89
N LYS A 324 25.24 -1.24 -21.22
CA LYS A 324 26.34 -0.32 -20.87
C LYS A 324 26.04 1.12 -21.35
N GLY A 325 26.19 2.08 -20.46
CA GLY A 325 26.00 3.51 -20.73
C GLY A 325 24.54 3.99 -20.74
N HIS A 326 23.56 3.10 -20.53
CA HIS A 326 22.14 3.49 -20.52
C HIS A 326 21.67 4.10 -19.19
N THR A 327 22.27 3.69 -18.07
CA THR A 327 21.86 4.12 -16.73
C THR A 327 23.03 4.05 -15.75
N VAL A 328 22.96 4.85 -14.69
CA VAL A 328 23.88 4.79 -13.55
C VAL A 328 23.38 3.88 -12.42
N CYS A 329 22.11 3.44 -12.49
CA CYS A 329 21.47 2.57 -11.51
C CYS A 329 22.28 1.25 -11.32
N PRO A 330 22.50 0.79 -10.08
CA PRO A 330 21.91 1.22 -8.81
C PRO A 330 22.70 2.34 -8.08
N GLY A 331 23.55 3.07 -8.78
CA GLY A 331 24.41 4.12 -8.24
C GLY A 331 25.87 3.67 -8.10
N SER A 332 26.77 4.62 -8.27
CA SER A 332 28.22 4.42 -8.17
C SER A 332 28.69 3.88 -6.80
N ASN A 333 27.99 4.20 -5.72
CA ASN A 333 28.38 3.83 -4.35
C ASN A 333 27.65 2.58 -3.81
N PHE A 334 26.91 1.87 -4.65
CA PHE A 334 26.23 0.63 -4.24
C PHE A 334 27.27 -0.48 -3.95
N PRO A 335 27.18 -1.23 -2.83
CA PRO A 335 28.20 -2.19 -2.41
C PRO A 335 28.00 -3.59 -3.04
N HIS A 336 28.28 -3.70 -4.34
CA HIS A 336 28.03 -4.91 -5.15
C HIS A 336 28.64 -6.20 -4.57
N ASP A 337 29.90 -6.14 -4.14
CA ASP A 337 30.61 -7.32 -3.61
C ASP A 337 30.06 -7.77 -2.26
N LEU A 338 29.62 -6.83 -1.42
CA LEU A 338 28.98 -7.14 -0.15
C LEU A 338 27.65 -7.85 -0.37
N LEU A 339 26.81 -7.34 -1.28
CA LEU A 339 25.54 -7.98 -1.63
C LEU A 339 25.77 -9.40 -2.14
N LYS A 340 26.70 -9.59 -3.10
CA LYS A 340 26.99 -10.92 -3.65
C LYS A 340 27.52 -11.90 -2.62
N ARG A 341 28.36 -11.46 -1.68
CA ARG A 341 28.82 -12.31 -0.57
C ARG A 341 27.66 -12.75 0.33
N LYS A 342 26.81 -11.81 0.77
CA LYS A 342 25.64 -12.12 1.60
C LYS A 342 24.69 -13.11 0.87
N VAL A 343 24.46 -12.91 -0.43
CA VAL A 343 23.69 -13.84 -1.27
C VAL A 343 24.30 -15.24 -1.27
N SER A 344 25.61 -15.37 -1.53
CA SER A 344 26.29 -16.67 -1.57
C SER A 344 26.18 -17.41 -0.24
N THR A 345 26.40 -16.70 0.87
CA THR A 345 26.29 -17.28 2.21
C THR A 345 24.89 -17.85 2.47
N ILE A 346 23.83 -17.08 2.18
CA ILE A 346 22.45 -17.52 2.39
C ILE A 346 22.09 -18.66 1.43
N TYR A 347 22.48 -18.55 0.17
CA TYR A 347 22.26 -19.60 -0.83
C TYR A 347 22.89 -20.93 -0.39
N GLU A 348 24.16 -20.92 0.02
CA GLU A 348 24.87 -22.12 0.48
C GLU A 348 24.27 -22.71 1.75
N GLN A 349 23.80 -21.86 2.67
CA GLN A 349 23.11 -22.28 3.88
C GLN A 349 21.78 -22.99 3.55
N TRP A 350 20.92 -22.34 2.77
CA TRP A 350 19.61 -22.89 2.40
C TRP A 350 19.71 -24.10 1.46
N ALA A 351 20.71 -24.15 0.58
CA ALA A 351 20.95 -25.30 -0.29
C ALA A 351 21.30 -26.58 0.50
N LYS A 352 21.94 -26.43 1.66
CA LYS A 352 22.37 -27.55 2.51
C LYS A 352 21.36 -27.89 3.62
N SER A 353 20.38 -27.02 3.88
CA SER A 353 19.43 -27.23 4.95
C SER A 353 18.18 -28.00 4.49
N PRO A 354 17.89 -29.18 5.08
CA PRO A 354 16.66 -29.91 4.77
C PRO A 354 15.39 -29.10 5.02
N ALA A 355 15.38 -28.26 6.06
CA ALA A 355 14.24 -27.42 6.41
C ALA A 355 13.98 -26.35 5.32
N ALA A 356 15.00 -25.58 4.93
CA ALA A 356 14.87 -24.65 3.81
C ALA A 356 14.49 -25.35 2.49
N GLN A 357 15.00 -26.56 2.22
CA GLN A 357 14.61 -27.32 1.02
C GLN A 357 13.13 -27.73 1.03
N GLN A 358 12.59 -28.11 2.19
CA GLN A 358 11.16 -28.38 2.35
C GLN A 358 10.34 -27.10 2.16
N GLU A 359 10.73 -25.99 2.78
CA GLU A 359 10.06 -24.70 2.60
C GLU A 359 10.10 -24.21 1.14
N LEU A 360 11.21 -24.45 0.45
CA LEU A 360 11.37 -24.15 -0.97
C LEU A 360 10.41 -24.98 -1.83
N ALA A 361 10.23 -26.27 -1.51
CA ALA A 361 9.29 -27.15 -2.20
C ALA A 361 7.83 -26.68 -2.01
N GLU A 362 7.48 -26.16 -0.83
CA GLU A 362 6.18 -25.53 -0.60
C GLU A 362 6.06 -24.19 -1.33
N PHE A 363 7.14 -23.41 -1.40
CA PHE A 363 7.16 -22.17 -2.18
C PHE A 363 6.88 -22.42 -3.67
N LYS A 364 7.43 -23.49 -4.24
CA LYS A 364 7.19 -23.89 -5.64
C LYS A 364 5.73 -24.20 -5.95
N LYS A 365 4.92 -24.55 -4.94
CA LYS A 365 3.48 -24.83 -5.10
C LYS A 365 2.60 -23.58 -5.00
N LYS A 366 3.16 -22.45 -4.58
CA LYS A 366 2.39 -21.21 -4.42
C LYS A 366 1.94 -20.66 -5.77
N GLU A 367 0.76 -20.04 -5.77
CA GLU A 367 0.29 -19.29 -6.92
C GLU A 367 1.29 -18.20 -7.33
N PHE A 368 1.36 -17.93 -8.63
CA PHE A 368 2.18 -16.86 -9.22
C PHE A 368 3.69 -17.07 -9.13
N ILE A 369 4.11 -18.31 -8.85
CA ILE A 369 5.49 -18.79 -9.00
C ILE A 369 5.55 -19.58 -10.31
N TYR A 370 6.49 -19.23 -11.19
CA TYR A 370 6.67 -19.87 -12.49
C TYR A 370 7.82 -20.88 -12.39
N VAL A 371 7.53 -22.13 -12.01
CA VAL A 371 8.56 -23.18 -11.77
C VAL A 371 8.22 -24.50 -12.43
#